data_AF-A0A351V779-F1
#
_entry.id   AF-A0A351V779-F1
#
_cell.length_a   1.000
_cell.length_b   1.000
_cell.length_c   1.000
_cell.angle_alpha   90.00
_cell.angle_beta   90.00
_cell.angle_gamma   90.00
#
_symmetry.space_group_name_H-M   'P 1'
#
loop_
_entity.id
_entity.type
_entity.pdbx_description
1 polymer ?
#
loop_
_entity_poly.entity_id
_entity_poly.type
_entity_poly.pdbx_seq_one_letter_code
_entity_poly.pdbx_strand_id
1 'polypeptide(L)'
;MNKIFEKMNQNDIAIYGNIRYCNDFKYVFQLALRMNFSNVFYIQDLQHISCELQKLCEQYRLVIACIDKSVWCRIKDTRPAKVVWMEELFELLDEMNVGWFDRVNPSDECHRIPENKKIALWGLNDACDFFLQYQTNIVPDCIFDWDSSKSGTYSGIKVVLPDSIVDWEDYYIIIMCRDRYGLRDWLISKGMKETEDFLFYGYYVDRLSASEMMRKTIYALSKRKIDCAYPFNRAKLDSDGTMHLCPCGAMMVGDILQQNAEAAWNSVAASIARLSMINQTYSFCDKIACQSFVLEKIPILAGNVDESAYGRRASEMPKEIQMNSSITCNLYCETCRKERIYNSCVQDQRSMEIAKKAIPLIKNGNYVGTSGSGEVFLDASYQYVLSKMEEINHEDLKWEILTNGNLMTKEKVDYILKYGRNKIEIIAVSVDAARKETYLKIRRGGNWEKLIENLRYVGQQRKEGRFATFRLNFVVQSGNVKEMGEFVQLAESIGANKVWFTKVRNWGTYSTDEFKRIDVLDENGNIKSDYRIYFENPVLKSPIVDMEALLTGRNVYAD
;
A
#
# COMPACT_ATOMS: atom_id res chain seq x y z
N MET A 1 -21.04 -16.28 -11.23
CA MET A 1 -20.52 -17.04 -12.41
C MET A 1 -21.55 -16.98 -13.52
N ASN A 2 -21.42 -16.01 -14.42
CA ASN A 2 -22.38 -15.82 -15.52
C ASN A 2 -22.70 -17.12 -16.29
N LYS A 3 -23.98 -17.31 -16.66
CA LYS A 3 -24.49 -18.36 -17.59
C LYS A 3 -23.71 -18.47 -18.90
N ILE A 4 -22.91 -17.44 -19.24
CA ILE A 4 -22.03 -17.37 -20.39
C ILE A 4 -20.90 -18.41 -20.27
N PHE A 5 -20.22 -18.54 -19.12
CA PHE A 5 -19.03 -19.39 -18.97
C PHE A 5 -19.31 -20.84 -18.56
N GLU A 6 -20.33 -21.11 -17.76
CA GLU A 6 -20.70 -22.49 -17.34
C GLU A 6 -21.10 -23.40 -18.52
N LYS A 7 -21.44 -22.79 -19.68
CA LYS A 7 -21.83 -23.51 -20.91
C LYS A 7 -20.75 -23.54 -21.99
N MET A 8 -19.51 -23.13 -21.68
CA MET A 8 -18.44 -22.99 -22.67
C MET A 8 -17.32 -24.00 -22.45
N ASN A 9 -17.00 -24.78 -23.48
CA ASN A 9 -15.72 -25.46 -23.57
C ASN A 9 -14.64 -24.41 -23.85
N GLN A 10 -13.76 -24.14 -22.89
CA GLN A 10 -12.78 -23.05 -22.94
C GLN A 10 -11.77 -23.20 -24.10
N ASN A 11 -11.61 -24.42 -24.64
CA ASN A 11 -10.72 -24.72 -25.77
C ASN A 11 -11.24 -24.23 -27.13
N ASP A 12 -12.45 -23.67 -27.21
CA ASP A 12 -13.03 -23.12 -28.45
C ASP A 12 -13.15 -21.59 -28.44
N ILE A 13 -12.50 -20.90 -27.48
CA ILE A 13 -12.58 -19.44 -27.32
C ILE A 13 -11.30 -18.77 -27.82
N ALA A 14 -11.42 -17.82 -28.75
CA ALA A 14 -10.31 -17.00 -29.22
C ALA A 14 -10.53 -15.51 -28.93
N ILE A 15 -9.44 -14.76 -28.74
CA ILE A 15 -9.48 -13.30 -28.56
C ILE A 15 -9.20 -12.65 -29.93
N TYR A 16 -9.98 -11.65 -30.32
CA TYR A 16 -9.81 -10.90 -31.57
C TYR A 16 -9.87 -9.39 -31.32
N GLY A 17 -8.93 -8.60 -31.83
CA GLY A 17 -8.94 -7.16 -31.57
C GLY A 17 -7.63 -6.42 -31.85
N ASN A 18 -7.49 -5.20 -31.31
CA ASN A 18 -6.21 -4.49 -31.41
C ASN A 18 -5.17 -5.18 -30.52
N ILE A 19 -3.92 -5.18 -30.98
CA ILE A 19 -2.80 -5.87 -30.31
C ILE A 19 -2.72 -5.51 -28.81
N ARG A 20 -2.77 -4.22 -28.48
CA ARG A 20 -2.75 -3.75 -27.08
C ARG A 20 -3.87 -4.38 -26.25
N TYR A 21 -5.13 -4.24 -26.66
CA TYR A 21 -6.27 -4.68 -25.86
C TYR A 21 -6.37 -6.20 -25.77
N CYS A 22 -6.00 -6.92 -26.83
CA CYS A 22 -5.85 -8.37 -26.78
C CYS A 22 -4.82 -8.79 -25.72
N ASN A 23 -3.67 -8.11 -25.67
CA ASN A 23 -2.61 -8.39 -24.71
C ASN A 23 -2.99 -7.97 -23.27
N ASP A 24 -3.64 -6.81 -23.10
CA ASP A 24 -4.18 -6.34 -21.81
C ASP A 24 -5.18 -7.36 -21.24
N PHE A 25 -6.14 -7.79 -22.06
CA PHE A 25 -7.16 -8.78 -21.69
C PHE A 25 -6.52 -10.14 -21.36
N LYS A 26 -5.64 -10.62 -22.23
CA LYS A 26 -4.89 -11.88 -22.02
C LYS A 26 -4.10 -11.86 -20.73
N TYR A 27 -3.43 -10.76 -20.39
CA TYR A 27 -2.63 -10.66 -19.17
C TYR A 27 -3.47 -10.90 -17.92
N VAL A 28 -4.64 -10.28 -17.82
CA VAL A 28 -5.50 -10.46 -16.64
C VAL A 28 -6.21 -11.81 -16.70
N PHE A 29 -7.00 -12.07 -17.74
CA PHE A 29 -7.89 -13.24 -17.76
C PHE A 29 -7.14 -14.57 -17.97
N GLN A 30 -6.17 -14.61 -18.90
CA GLN A 30 -5.47 -15.86 -19.18
C GLN A 30 -4.35 -16.13 -18.20
N LEU A 31 -3.55 -15.12 -17.87
CA LEU A 31 -2.29 -15.33 -17.15
C LEU A 31 -2.45 -15.17 -15.65
N ALA A 32 -3.21 -14.19 -15.18
CA ALA A 32 -3.48 -14.05 -13.76
C ALA A 32 -4.62 -14.96 -13.29
N LEU A 33 -5.72 -15.02 -14.04
CA LEU A 33 -6.91 -15.79 -13.67
C LEU A 33 -6.94 -17.22 -14.22
N ARG A 34 -5.89 -17.61 -14.95
CA ARG A 34 -5.70 -18.97 -15.50
C ARG A 34 -6.87 -19.45 -16.37
N MET A 35 -7.57 -18.54 -17.03
CA MET A 35 -8.63 -18.89 -17.98
C MET A 35 -8.01 -19.33 -19.30
N ASN A 36 -8.43 -20.49 -19.82
CA ASN A 36 -7.88 -20.98 -21.08
C ASN A 36 -8.56 -20.29 -22.28
N PHE A 37 -7.74 -19.69 -23.14
CA PHE A 37 -8.14 -19.22 -24.46
C PHE A 37 -7.26 -19.90 -25.50
N SER A 38 -7.85 -20.43 -26.56
CA SER A 38 -7.17 -21.28 -27.54
C SER A 38 -6.22 -20.48 -28.42
N ASN A 39 -6.63 -19.29 -28.84
CA ASN A 39 -5.89 -18.47 -29.81
C ASN A 39 -6.10 -16.96 -29.56
N VAL A 40 -5.16 -16.16 -30.04
CA VAL A 40 -5.26 -14.69 -30.09
C VAL A 40 -5.00 -14.23 -31.51
N PHE A 41 -5.95 -13.51 -32.07
CA PHE A 41 -5.93 -12.94 -33.41
C PHE A 41 -5.94 -11.42 -33.31
N TYR A 42 -5.20 -10.76 -34.19
CA TYR A 42 -5.07 -9.30 -34.19
C TYR A 42 -5.65 -8.71 -35.46
N ILE A 43 -6.36 -7.59 -35.32
CA ILE A 43 -6.86 -6.80 -36.46
C ILE A 43 -5.66 -6.36 -37.32
N GLN A 44 -5.58 -6.87 -38.54
CA GLN A 44 -4.57 -6.48 -39.53
C GLN A 44 -5.06 -5.32 -40.40
N ASP A 45 -6.34 -5.34 -40.81
CA ASP A 45 -6.97 -4.33 -41.66
C ASP A 45 -8.46 -4.17 -41.32
N LEU A 46 -8.86 -2.93 -41.02
CA LEU A 46 -10.26 -2.58 -40.73
C LEU A 46 -11.21 -2.89 -41.89
N GLN A 47 -10.74 -2.87 -43.14
CA GLN A 47 -11.57 -3.04 -44.35
C GLN A 47 -12.14 -4.46 -44.49
N HIS A 48 -11.41 -5.48 -44.03
CA HIS A 48 -11.77 -6.89 -44.23
C HIS A 48 -12.26 -7.61 -42.97
N ILE A 49 -12.42 -6.89 -41.86
CA ILE A 49 -12.84 -7.43 -40.54
C ILE A 49 -14.05 -8.35 -40.63
N SER A 50 -15.12 -7.96 -41.36
CA SER A 50 -16.36 -8.74 -41.38
C SER A 50 -16.16 -10.14 -41.99
N CYS A 51 -15.31 -10.27 -43.02
CA CYS A 51 -15.00 -11.57 -43.64
C CYS A 51 -14.08 -12.42 -42.75
N GLU A 52 -13.10 -11.78 -42.11
CA GLU A 52 -12.19 -12.45 -41.17
C GLU A 52 -12.96 -13.02 -39.96
N LEU A 53 -13.82 -12.20 -39.36
CA LEU A 53 -14.66 -12.60 -38.23
C LEU A 53 -15.62 -13.73 -38.61
N GLN A 54 -16.24 -13.68 -39.80
CA GLN A 54 -17.14 -14.75 -40.23
C GLN A 54 -16.42 -16.11 -40.26
N LYS A 55 -15.21 -16.17 -40.83
CA LYS A 55 -14.39 -17.39 -40.88
C LYS A 55 -13.97 -17.85 -39.48
N LEU A 56 -13.53 -16.93 -38.63
CA LEU A 56 -13.13 -17.27 -37.27
C LEU A 56 -14.32 -17.75 -36.43
N CYS A 57 -15.50 -17.15 -36.60
CA CYS A 57 -16.75 -17.57 -35.95
C CYS A 57 -17.25 -18.94 -36.44
N GLU A 58 -16.77 -19.49 -37.56
CA GLU A 58 -17.07 -20.88 -37.93
C GLU A 58 -16.41 -21.86 -36.95
N GLN A 59 -15.20 -21.53 -36.48
CA GLN A 59 -14.35 -22.40 -35.68
C GLN A 59 -14.35 -22.06 -34.19
N TYR A 60 -14.49 -20.78 -33.84
CA TYR A 60 -14.32 -20.27 -32.48
C TYR A 60 -15.53 -19.47 -32.02
N ARG A 61 -15.64 -19.32 -30.70
CA ARG A 61 -16.36 -18.20 -30.07
C ARG A 61 -15.34 -17.09 -29.81
N LEU A 62 -15.69 -15.86 -30.15
CA LEU A 62 -14.74 -14.74 -30.15
C LEU A 62 -15.00 -13.78 -29.01
N VAL A 63 -13.93 -13.44 -28.27
CA VAL A 63 -13.90 -12.28 -27.37
C VAL A 63 -13.33 -11.09 -28.14
N ILE A 64 -14.12 -10.03 -28.31
CA ILE A 64 -13.68 -8.84 -29.04
C ILE A 64 -12.99 -7.87 -28.06
N ALA A 65 -11.68 -7.71 -28.23
CA ALA A 65 -10.83 -6.82 -27.46
C ALA A 65 -10.47 -5.57 -28.28
N CYS A 66 -11.44 -4.66 -28.44
CA CYS A 66 -11.29 -3.45 -29.21
C CYS A 66 -12.16 -2.34 -28.62
N ILE A 67 -11.66 -1.11 -28.57
CA ILE A 67 -12.45 0.06 -28.13
C ILE A 67 -12.86 0.97 -29.30
N ASP A 68 -12.44 0.65 -30.53
CA ASP A 68 -12.79 1.42 -31.72
C ASP A 68 -14.25 1.14 -32.12
N LYS A 69 -15.09 2.18 -32.03
CA LYS A 69 -16.50 2.12 -32.42
C LYS A 69 -16.71 1.81 -33.91
N SER A 70 -15.71 2.05 -34.76
CA SER A 70 -15.78 1.69 -36.18
C SER A 70 -15.83 0.16 -36.39
N VAL A 71 -15.14 -0.59 -35.53
CA VAL A 71 -15.15 -2.05 -35.48
C VAL A 71 -16.52 -2.53 -35.00
N TRP A 72 -17.06 -1.90 -33.94
CA TRP A 72 -18.42 -2.19 -33.45
C TRP A 72 -19.46 -2.09 -34.57
N CYS A 73 -19.31 -1.11 -35.47
CA CYS A 73 -20.23 -0.93 -36.58
C CYS A 73 -20.25 -2.09 -37.59
N ARG A 74 -19.15 -2.81 -37.73
CA ARG A 74 -18.94 -3.87 -38.74
C ARG A 74 -19.23 -5.28 -38.21
N ILE A 75 -19.34 -5.44 -36.90
CA ILE A 75 -19.54 -6.75 -36.21
C ILE A 75 -21.01 -7.09 -35.99
N LYS A 76 -21.91 -6.09 -35.97
CA LYS A 76 -23.35 -6.27 -35.70
C LYS A 76 -23.99 -7.35 -36.58
N ASP A 77 -23.46 -7.53 -37.79
CA ASP A 77 -24.01 -8.40 -38.83
C ASP A 77 -23.45 -9.84 -38.80
N THR A 78 -22.40 -10.11 -38.01
CA THR A 78 -21.62 -11.38 -38.03
C THR A 78 -22.13 -12.51 -37.11
N ARG A 79 -23.43 -12.55 -36.79
CA ARG A 79 -24.08 -13.48 -35.83
C ARG A 79 -23.63 -13.26 -34.36
N PRO A 80 -24.32 -12.40 -33.60
CA PRO A 80 -23.96 -12.03 -32.23
C PRO A 80 -23.75 -13.18 -31.25
N ALA A 81 -24.42 -14.32 -31.43
CA ALA A 81 -24.39 -15.45 -30.49
C ALA A 81 -23.01 -16.14 -30.33
N LYS A 82 -22.05 -15.91 -31.23
CA LYS A 82 -20.68 -16.43 -31.12
C LYS A 82 -19.65 -15.38 -30.70
N VAL A 83 -20.09 -14.16 -30.41
CA VAL A 83 -19.23 -13.01 -30.12
C VAL A 83 -19.59 -12.45 -28.74
N VAL A 84 -18.58 -12.16 -27.93
CA VAL A 84 -18.72 -11.51 -26.62
C VAL A 84 -17.75 -10.34 -26.57
N TRP A 85 -18.18 -9.17 -26.08
CA TRP A 85 -17.26 -8.05 -25.90
C TRP A 85 -16.44 -8.23 -24.64
N MET A 86 -15.15 -7.84 -24.66
CA MET A 86 -14.30 -7.97 -23.48
C MET A 86 -14.89 -7.28 -22.24
N GLU A 87 -15.59 -6.16 -22.43
CA GLU A 87 -16.20 -5.40 -21.33
C GLU A 87 -17.33 -6.15 -20.63
N GLU A 88 -18.04 -7.02 -21.35
CA GLU A 88 -19.08 -7.89 -20.77
C GLU A 88 -18.47 -8.93 -19.81
N LEU A 89 -17.17 -9.19 -19.96
CA LEU A 89 -16.43 -10.11 -19.11
C LEU A 89 -15.76 -9.42 -17.93
N PHE A 90 -15.72 -8.09 -17.87
CA PHE A 90 -15.08 -7.40 -16.76
C PHE A 90 -15.83 -7.60 -15.45
N GLU A 91 -17.15 -7.75 -15.46
CA GLU A 91 -17.92 -8.04 -14.25
C GLU A 91 -17.56 -9.40 -13.62
N LEU A 92 -16.99 -10.34 -14.39
CA LEU A 92 -16.43 -11.57 -13.83
C LEU A 92 -15.22 -11.30 -12.93
N LEU A 93 -14.49 -10.21 -13.19
CA LEU A 93 -13.37 -9.82 -12.34
C LEU A 93 -13.86 -9.49 -10.94
N ASP A 94 -15.02 -8.85 -10.83
CA ASP A 94 -15.63 -8.52 -9.54
C ASP A 94 -16.09 -9.80 -8.83
N GLU A 95 -16.75 -10.73 -9.55
CA GLU A 95 -17.11 -12.04 -8.99
C GLU A 95 -15.89 -12.86 -8.53
N MET A 96 -14.72 -12.69 -9.15
CA MET A 96 -13.50 -13.43 -8.83
C MET A 96 -12.62 -12.74 -7.80
N ASN A 97 -12.82 -11.44 -7.56
CA ASN A 97 -12.05 -10.66 -6.61
C ASN A 97 -12.62 -10.75 -5.18
N VAL A 98 -13.14 -11.94 -4.85
CA VAL A 98 -13.79 -12.24 -3.58
C VAL A 98 -12.79 -12.05 -2.45
N GLY A 99 -13.08 -11.08 -1.59
CA GLY A 99 -12.38 -10.87 -0.33
C GLY A 99 -11.93 -9.44 -0.06
N TRP A 100 -11.79 -8.56 -1.07
CA TRP A 100 -11.31 -7.20 -0.75
C TRP A 100 -11.45 -6.02 -1.74
N PHE A 101 -12.38 -6.02 -2.70
CA PHE A 101 -12.64 -4.83 -3.55
C PHE A 101 -14.06 -4.72 -4.07
N ASP A 102 -14.97 -5.53 -3.55
CA ASP A 102 -16.34 -5.50 -4.03
C ASP A 102 -16.98 -4.20 -3.54
N ARG A 103 -17.39 -3.34 -4.48
CA ARG A 103 -18.70 -2.70 -4.31
C ARG A 103 -19.63 -3.86 -4.01
N VAL A 104 -20.17 -3.92 -2.79
CA VAL A 104 -21.05 -5.00 -2.30
C VAL A 104 -21.76 -5.69 -3.47
N ASN A 105 -21.25 -6.84 -3.87
CA ASN A 105 -21.85 -7.61 -4.94
C ASN A 105 -23.23 -8.06 -4.42
N PRO A 106 -24.35 -7.74 -5.09
CA PRO A 106 -25.68 -8.10 -4.59
C PRO A 106 -25.88 -9.61 -4.39
N SER A 107 -25.01 -10.45 -4.98
CA SER A 107 -25.01 -11.90 -4.79
C SER A 107 -24.02 -12.44 -3.76
N ASP A 108 -23.20 -11.59 -3.13
CA ASP A 108 -22.30 -11.98 -2.05
C ASP A 108 -23.01 -11.85 -0.70
N GLU A 109 -23.25 -12.98 -0.03
CA GLU A 109 -23.92 -13.01 1.27
C GLU A 109 -23.08 -12.34 2.38
N CYS A 110 -21.75 -12.25 2.22
CA CYS A 110 -20.84 -11.77 3.27
C CYS A 110 -20.81 -10.24 3.44
N HIS A 111 -21.14 -9.46 2.41
CA HIS A 111 -21.04 -8.00 2.45
C HIS A 111 -22.38 -7.28 2.29
N ARG A 112 -23.47 -8.05 2.19
CA ARG A 112 -24.83 -7.53 2.11
C ARG A 112 -25.27 -7.02 3.47
N ILE A 113 -25.82 -5.80 3.50
CA ILE A 113 -26.53 -5.29 4.67
C ILE A 113 -27.75 -6.19 4.90
N PRO A 114 -27.89 -6.87 6.05
CA PRO A 114 -29.01 -7.74 6.32
C PRO A 114 -30.33 -6.95 6.31
N GLU A 115 -31.34 -7.44 5.58
CA GLU A 115 -32.63 -6.76 5.44
C GLU A 115 -33.40 -6.62 6.77
N ASN A 116 -33.05 -7.45 7.75
CA ASN A 116 -33.69 -7.50 9.06
C ASN A 116 -32.99 -6.64 10.13
N LYS A 117 -31.97 -5.85 9.77
CA LYS A 117 -31.21 -5.03 10.72
C LYS A 117 -31.32 -3.54 10.43
N LYS A 118 -31.28 -2.74 11.50
CA LYS A 118 -31.17 -1.28 11.43
C LYS A 118 -29.75 -0.89 11.01
N ILE A 119 -29.59 0.08 10.13
CA ILE A 119 -28.29 0.52 9.64
C ILE A 119 -27.78 1.66 10.51
N ALA A 120 -26.62 1.48 11.13
CA ALA A 120 -25.96 2.53 11.90
C ALA A 120 -24.61 2.89 11.27
N LEU A 121 -24.37 4.17 10.99
CA LEU A 121 -23.00 4.63 10.64
C LEU A 121 -22.26 4.96 11.92
N TRP A 122 -20.98 4.58 12.06
CA TRP A 122 -20.20 4.92 13.26
C TRP A 122 -19.06 5.89 12.97
N GLY A 123 -19.22 7.12 13.48
CA GLY A 123 -18.24 8.20 13.48
C GLY A 123 -18.67 9.37 12.60
N LEU A 124 -18.84 10.55 13.18
CA LEU A 124 -19.13 11.81 12.48
C LEU A 124 -17.82 12.49 12.08
N ASN A 125 -17.44 12.31 10.82
CA ASN A 125 -16.21 12.85 10.22
C ASN A 125 -16.37 12.98 8.70
N ASP A 126 -15.34 13.49 8.02
CA ASP A 126 -15.33 13.65 6.55
C ASP A 126 -15.69 12.37 5.78
N ALA A 127 -15.41 11.18 6.32
CA ALA A 127 -15.78 9.92 5.69
C ALA A 127 -17.28 9.64 5.81
N CYS A 128 -17.92 10.01 6.92
CA CYS A 128 -19.38 9.96 7.05
C CYS A 128 -20.06 10.92 6.07
N ASP A 129 -19.51 12.13 5.92
CA ASP A 129 -20.02 13.13 4.97
C ASP A 129 -19.94 12.60 3.53
N PHE A 130 -18.78 12.08 3.18
CA PHE A 130 -18.56 11.44 1.89
C PHE A 130 -19.51 10.27 1.69
N PHE A 131 -19.66 9.39 2.68
CA PHE A 131 -20.54 8.23 2.57
C PHE A 131 -21.99 8.65 2.33
N LEU A 132 -22.53 9.56 3.14
CA LEU A 132 -23.90 10.05 2.99
C LEU A 132 -24.14 10.76 1.65
N GLN A 133 -23.12 11.45 1.14
CA GLN A 133 -23.20 12.15 -0.14
C GLN A 133 -23.18 11.19 -1.34
N TYR A 134 -22.34 10.16 -1.31
CA TYR A 134 -22.05 9.32 -2.47
C TYR A 134 -22.73 7.94 -2.45
N GLN A 135 -23.15 7.43 -1.28
CA GLN A 135 -23.82 6.14 -1.11
C GLN A 135 -25.32 6.30 -0.82
N THR A 136 -26.04 6.97 -1.73
CA THR A 136 -27.46 7.30 -1.57
C THR A 136 -28.41 6.10 -1.51
N ASN A 137 -27.94 4.90 -1.90
CA ASN A 137 -28.71 3.66 -1.83
C ASN A 137 -28.76 3.05 -0.42
N ILE A 138 -27.94 3.53 0.51
CA ILE A 138 -27.89 3.07 1.89
C ILE A 138 -28.44 4.18 2.77
N VAL A 139 -29.62 3.97 3.35
CA VAL A 139 -30.28 4.94 4.22
C VAL A 139 -30.04 4.55 5.68
N PRO A 140 -29.23 5.27 6.46
CA PRO A 140 -28.97 4.93 7.85
C PRO A 140 -30.15 5.28 8.75
N ASP A 141 -30.46 4.42 9.71
CA ASP A 141 -31.43 4.68 10.78
C ASP A 141 -30.87 5.64 11.84
N CYS A 142 -29.57 5.54 12.11
CA CYS A 142 -28.88 6.37 13.09
C CYS A 142 -27.38 6.50 12.81
N ILE A 143 -26.74 7.42 13.52
CA ILE A 143 -25.29 7.58 13.55
C ILE A 143 -24.79 7.41 14.98
N PHE A 144 -23.78 6.58 15.17
CA PHE A 144 -23.09 6.37 16.43
C PHE A 144 -21.86 7.27 16.51
N ASP A 145 -21.72 8.03 17.59
CA ASP A 145 -20.51 8.79 17.89
C ASP A 145 -20.34 8.92 19.42
N TRP A 146 -19.13 8.76 19.94
CA TRP A 146 -18.85 8.94 21.37
C TRP A 146 -18.73 10.42 21.77
N ASP A 147 -18.56 11.31 20.81
CA ASP A 147 -18.52 12.73 21.06
C ASP A 147 -19.92 13.28 21.37
N SER A 148 -20.25 13.32 22.66
CA SER A 148 -21.51 13.87 23.17
C SER A 148 -21.78 15.33 22.75
N SER A 149 -20.75 16.08 22.34
CA SER A 149 -20.92 17.44 21.81
C SER A 149 -21.57 17.46 20.42
N LYS A 150 -21.59 16.33 19.72
CA LYS A 150 -22.24 16.14 18.40
C LYS A 150 -23.64 15.53 18.50
N SER A 151 -24.25 15.55 19.68
CA SER A 151 -25.60 15.00 19.91
C SER A 151 -26.69 15.77 19.15
N GLY A 152 -27.80 15.08 18.82
CA GLY A 152 -28.92 15.66 18.08
C GLY A 152 -29.14 14.96 16.74
N THR A 153 -29.12 15.72 15.64
CA THR A 153 -29.29 15.20 14.28
C THR A 153 -28.17 15.69 13.36
N TYR A 154 -27.67 14.81 12.50
CA TYR A 154 -26.69 15.12 11.47
C TYR A 154 -27.25 14.76 10.10
N SER A 155 -27.33 15.71 9.18
CA SER A 155 -27.99 15.53 7.87
C SER A 155 -29.40 14.93 7.96
N GLY A 156 -30.14 15.25 9.04
CA GLY A 156 -31.48 14.72 9.32
C GLY A 156 -31.52 13.34 9.98
N ILE A 157 -30.37 12.69 10.21
CA ILE A 157 -30.23 11.38 10.84
C ILE A 157 -29.93 11.54 12.33
N LYS A 158 -30.55 10.73 13.20
CA LYS A 158 -30.36 10.82 14.65
C LYS A 158 -28.95 10.37 15.05
N VAL A 159 -28.26 11.19 15.85
CA VAL A 159 -26.99 10.82 16.48
C VAL A 159 -27.27 10.18 17.84
N VAL A 160 -26.71 9.00 18.08
CA VAL A 160 -26.93 8.18 19.28
C VAL A 160 -25.58 7.91 19.94
N LEU A 161 -25.54 8.06 21.27
CA LEU A 161 -24.36 7.70 22.06
C LEU A 161 -24.28 6.17 22.17
N PRO A 162 -23.18 5.53 21.76
CA PRO A 162 -23.00 4.08 21.83
C PRO A 162 -23.32 3.45 23.19
N ASP A 163 -22.98 4.12 24.30
CA ASP A 163 -23.20 3.60 25.65
C ASP A 163 -24.69 3.46 26.04
N SER A 164 -25.60 4.06 25.25
CA SER A 164 -27.05 3.96 25.44
C SER A 164 -27.68 2.77 24.73
N ILE A 165 -26.90 1.99 23.97
CA ILE A 165 -27.39 0.88 23.15
C ILE A 165 -27.31 -0.41 23.96
N VAL A 166 -28.45 -1.08 24.09
CA VAL A 166 -28.58 -2.37 24.79
C VAL A 166 -28.62 -3.52 23.79
N ASP A 167 -29.36 -3.35 22.70
CA ASP A 167 -29.63 -4.40 21.70
C ASP A 167 -28.68 -4.27 20.49
N TRP A 168 -27.42 -4.67 20.66
CA TRP A 168 -26.41 -4.55 19.59
C TRP A 168 -26.71 -5.43 18.37
N GLU A 169 -27.39 -6.57 18.58
CA GLU A 169 -27.78 -7.50 17.51
C GLU A 169 -28.77 -6.92 16.49
N ASP A 170 -29.54 -5.90 16.86
CA ASP A 170 -30.51 -5.21 16.00
C ASP A 170 -29.84 -4.40 14.89
N TYR A 171 -28.57 -4.06 15.08
CA TYR A 171 -27.86 -3.12 14.22
C TYR A 171 -26.88 -3.84 13.29
N TYR A 172 -26.82 -3.32 12.06
CA TYR A 172 -25.72 -3.51 11.15
C TYR A 172 -24.90 -2.22 11.10
N ILE A 173 -23.64 -2.29 11.54
CA ILE A 173 -22.83 -1.09 11.76
C ILE A 173 -21.85 -0.89 10.61
N ILE A 174 -21.85 0.29 10.01
CA ILE A 174 -20.85 0.70 9.02
C ILE A 174 -19.87 1.67 9.66
N ILE A 175 -18.64 1.22 9.87
CA ILE A 175 -17.58 1.98 10.55
C ILE A 175 -17.04 3.06 9.63
N MET A 176 -17.24 4.34 9.95
CA MET A 176 -16.75 5.52 9.22
C MET A 176 -15.37 6.00 9.73
N CYS A 177 -14.73 5.28 10.64
CA CYS A 177 -13.47 5.71 11.27
C CYS A 177 -12.23 5.24 10.51
N ARG A 178 -11.19 6.09 10.42
CA ARG A 178 -9.88 5.72 9.86
C ARG A 178 -9.17 4.63 10.68
N ASP A 179 -9.33 4.61 12.00
CA ASP A 179 -8.94 3.46 12.82
C ASP A 179 -10.03 2.38 12.77
N ARG A 180 -10.19 1.78 11.57
CA ARG A 180 -11.27 0.81 11.31
C ARG A 180 -11.18 -0.40 12.24
N TYR A 181 -9.97 -0.83 12.57
CA TYR A 181 -9.77 -1.99 13.40
C TYR A 181 -9.92 -1.70 14.88
N GLY A 182 -9.56 -0.52 15.39
CA GLY A 182 -9.80 -0.19 16.81
C GLY A 182 -11.28 -0.29 17.18
N LEU A 183 -12.17 0.24 16.32
CA LEU A 183 -13.61 0.12 16.53
C LEU A 183 -14.14 -1.30 16.24
N ARG A 184 -13.71 -1.94 15.14
CA ARG A 184 -14.03 -3.36 14.87
C ARG A 184 -13.72 -4.25 16.07
N ASP A 185 -12.53 -4.09 16.62
CA ASP A 185 -12.02 -4.90 17.72
C ASP A 185 -12.87 -4.69 18.99
N TRP A 186 -13.33 -3.45 19.23
CA TRP A 186 -14.30 -3.15 20.28
C TRP A 186 -15.65 -3.80 20.02
N LEU A 187 -16.16 -3.77 18.79
CA LEU A 187 -17.43 -4.43 18.41
C LEU A 187 -17.34 -5.96 18.59
N ILE A 188 -16.21 -6.56 18.21
CA ILE A 188 -15.93 -7.98 18.46
C ILE A 188 -15.94 -8.28 19.96
N SER A 189 -15.36 -7.40 20.79
CA SER A 189 -15.41 -7.55 22.26
C SER A 189 -16.83 -7.46 22.85
N LYS A 190 -17.78 -6.87 22.11
CA LYS A 190 -19.21 -6.86 22.44
C LYS A 190 -19.98 -8.08 21.90
N GLY A 191 -19.28 -9.03 21.29
CA GLY A 191 -19.87 -10.25 20.72
C GLY A 191 -20.38 -10.08 19.29
N MET A 192 -20.18 -8.92 18.67
CA MET A 192 -20.53 -8.71 17.28
C MET A 192 -19.51 -9.38 16.36
N LYS A 193 -19.97 -9.85 15.21
CA LYS A 193 -19.16 -10.51 14.19
C LYS A 193 -18.96 -9.57 13.02
N GLU A 194 -17.70 -9.41 12.61
CA GLU A 194 -17.38 -8.72 11.36
C GLU A 194 -18.03 -9.45 10.19
N THR A 195 -18.43 -8.70 9.15
CA THR A 195 -19.20 -9.14 7.97
C THR A 195 -20.68 -9.45 8.24
N GLU A 196 -21.03 -10.11 9.36
CA GLU A 196 -22.43 -10.39 9.73
C GLU A 196 -23.14 -9.21 10.44
N ASP A 197 -22.43 -8.52 11.32
CA ASP A 197 -22.99 -7.47 12.19
C ASP A 197 -22.40 -6.08 11.91
N PHE A 198 -21.20 -6.01 11.33
CA PHE A 198 -20.59 -4.73 10.99
C PHE A 198 -19.51 -4.84 9.91
N LEU A 199 -19.28 -3.73 9.20
CA LEU A 199 -18.23 -3.60 8.18
C LEU A 199 -17.61 -2.20 8.15
N PHE A 200 -16.42 -2.10 7.58
CA PHE A 200 -15.77 -0.82 7.31
C PHE A 200 -16.42 -0.08 6.14
N TYR A 201 -16.58 1.24 6.25
CA TYR A 201 -17.17 2.05 5.16
C TYR A 201 -16.39 1.93 3.84
N GLY A 202 -15.10 1.59 3.90
CA GLY A 202 -14.24 1.32 2.74
C GLY A 202 -14.73 0.22 1.79
N TYR A 203 -15.64 -0.65 2.24
CA TYR A 203 -16.34 -1.64 1.40
C TYR A 203 -17.51 -1.03 0.60
N TYR A 204 -17.91 0.19 0.94
CA TYR A 204 -19.05 0.88 0.36
C TYR A 204 -18.68 2.19 -0.32
N VAL A 205 -17.56 2.84 0.04
CA VAL A 205 -17.09 4.01 -0.71
C VAL A 205 -16.37 3.60 -1.98
N ASP A 206 -16.49 4.46 -3.00
CA ASP A 206 -15.93 4.31 -4.35
C ASP A 206 -14.40 4.08 -4.34
N ARG A 207 -13.99 2.86 -4.01
CA ARG A 207 -12.81 2.22 -4.56
C ARG A 207 -13.27 1.57 -5.85
N LEU A 208 -12.43 1.68 -6.88
CA LEU A 208 -12.71 1.04 -8.15
C LEU A 208 -12.80 -0.47 -7.90
N SER A 209 -13.94 -1.06 -8.22
CA SER A 209 -14.10 -2.51 -8.40
C SER A 209 -13.04 -3.05 -9.38
N ALA A 210 -12.79 -4.35 -9.43
CA ALA A 210 -11.81 -4.89 -10.37
C ALA A 210 -12.19 -4.57 -11.82
N SER A 211 -13.48 -4.60 -12.15
CA SER A 211 -13.98 -4.21 -13.45
C SER A 211 -13.75 -2.72 -13.74
N GLU A 212 -13.96 -1.82 -12.79
CA GLU A 212 -13.66 -0.39 -12.92
C GLU A 212 -12.15 -0.11 -13.02
N MET A 213 -11.32 -0.84 -12.25
CA MET A 213 -9.87 -0.80 -12.37
C MET A 213 -9.42 -1.22 -13.76
N MET A 214 -10.02 -2.29 -14.31
CA MET A 214 -9.73 -2.80 -15.64
C MET A 214 -10.11 -1.78 -16.71
N ARG A 215 -11.32 -1.20 -16.63
CA ARG A 215 -11.75 -0.11 -17.53
C ARG A 215 -10.80 1.08 -17.46
N LYS A 216 -10.49 1.55 -16.26
CA LYS A 216 -9.55 2.67 -16.07
C LYS A 216 -8.20 2.39 -16.72
N THR A 217 -7.72 1.15 -16.64
CA THR A 217 -6.42 0.75 -17.22
C THR A 217 -6.47 0.58 -18.73
N ILE A 218 -7.53 -0.01 -19.28
CA ILE A 218 -7.70 -0.21 -20.72
C ILE A 218 -7.90 1.12 -21.45
N TYR A 219 -8.73 2.01 -20.91
CA TYR A 219 -9.04 3.29 -21.56
C TYR A 219 -7.97 4.36 -21.34
N ALA A 220 -7.03 4.15 -20.42
CA ALA A 220 -5.93 5.08 -20.20
C ALA A 220 -4.96 5.11 -21.39
N LEU A 221 -4.39 6.28 -21.65
CA LEU A 221 -3.29 6.46 -22.59
C LEU A 221 -1.98 6.00 -21.97
N SER A 222 -1.21 5.24 -22.73
CA SER A 222 0.17 4.90 -22.37
C SER A 222 1.03 6.16 -22.27
N LYS A 223 2.07 6.09 -21.43
CA LYS A 223 3.05 7.14 -21.22
C LYS A 223 4.45 6.61 -21.57
N ARG A 224 5.49 7.42 -21.35
CA ARG A 224 6.87 6.92 -21.41
C ARG A 224 7.09 5.81 -20.38
N LYS A 225 7.85 4.79 -20.78
CA LYS A 225 8.30 3.69 -19.93
C LYS A 225 9.13 4.19 -18.75
N ILE A 226 8.60 3.98 -17.55
CA ILE A 226 9.30 3.93 -16.27
C ILE A 226 9.66 2.48 -15.99
N ASP A 227 10.93 2.20 -15.68
CA ASP A 227 11.35 0.87 -15.23
C ASP A 227 11.13 0.70 -13.72
N CYS A 228 9.86 0.54 -13.33
CA CYS A 228 9.49 0.29 -11.94
C CYS A 228 9.33 -1.21 -11.68
N ALA A 229 10.05 -1.75 -10.70
CA ALA A 229 9.99 -3.16 -10.31
C ALA A 229 9.19 -3.43 -9.03
N TYR A 230 8.80 -2.40 -8.27
CA TYR A 230 8.14 -2.59 -6.98
C TYR A 230 6.89 -3.47 -7.08
N PRO A 231 5.94 -3.25 -8.01
CA PRO A 231 4.71 -4.04 -8.03
C PRO A 231 4.88 -5.52 -8.36
N PHE A 232 6.07 -5.93 -8.80
CA PHE A 232 6.39 -7.30 -9.19
C PHE A 232 7.20 -8.05 -8.13
N ASN A 233 7.81 -7.32 -7.19
CA ASN A 233 8.79 -7.87 -6.26
C ASN A 233 8.58 -7.45 -4.80
N ARG A 234 7.90 -6.33 -4.51
CA ARG A 234 7.82 -5.76 -3.15
C ARG A 234 6.39 -5.71 -2.64
N ALA A 235 6.19 -6.19 -1.41
CA ALA A 235 4.96 -6.00 -0.64
C ALA A 235 5.23 -5.10 0.59
N LYS A 236 4.36 -4.13 0.85
CA LYS A 236 4.28 -3.40 2.11
C LYS A 236 3.04 -3.87 2.87
N LEU A 237 3.21 -4.27 4.12
CA LEU A 237 2.13 -4.61 5.04
C LEU A 237 1.96 -3.47 6.04
N ASP A 238 0.74 -2.98 6.20
CA ASP A 238 0.41 -1.97 7.22
C ASP A 238 -0.20 -2.60 8.48
N SER A 239 -0.29 -1.81 9.56
CA SER A 239 -0.72 -2.25 10.91
C SER A 239 -2.20 -2.63 11.00
N ASP A 240 -2.90 -2.44 9.89
CA ASP A 240 -4.29 -2.73 9.66
C ASP A 240 -4.44 -3.98 8.76
N GLY A 241 -3.36 -4.70 8.46
CA GLY A 241 -3.38 -5.92 7.64
C GLY A 241 -3.38 -5.68 6.13
N THR A 242 -3.46 -4.42 5.68
CA THR A 242 -3.48 -4.14 4.25
C THR A 242 -2.14 -4.39 3.60
N MET A 243 -2.19 -4.97 2.39
CA MET A 243 -1.04 -5.22 1.54
C MET A 243 -1.02 -4.21 0.39
N HIS A 244 0.16 -3.63 0.15
CA HIS A 244 0.42 -2.70 -0.93
C HIS A 244 1.58 -3.15 -1.81
N LEU A 245 1.50 -2.87 -3.10
CA LEU A 245 2.52 -3.18 -4.10
C LEU A 245 3.62 -2.12 -4.23
N CYS A 246 3.52 -1.02 -3.47
CA CYS A 246 4.41 0.13 -3.57
C CYS A 246 4.67 0.74 -2.20
N PRO A 247 5.90 1.21 -1.90
CA PRO A 247 6.21 1.88 -0.63
C PRO A 247 5.30 3.07 -0.31
N CYS A 248 4.86 3.83 -1.33
CA CYS A 248 4.00 4.99 -1.11
C CYS A 248 2.56 4.66 -0.69
N GLY A 249 2.16 3.38 -0.67
CA GLY A 249 0.82 2.96 -0.24
C GLY A 249 -0.30 3.25 -1.26
N ALA A 250 0.02 3.73 -2.47
CA ALA A 250 -0.99 4.07 -3.47
C ALA A 250 -1.72 2.86 -4.07
N MET A 251 -1.06 1.70 -4.07
CA MET A 251 -1.58 0.46 -4.68
C MET A 251 -1.80 -0.60 -3.61
N MET A 252 -2.84 -0.36 -2.84
CA MET A 252 -3.42 -1.30 -1.91
C MET A 252 -4.11 -2.41 -2.71
N VAL A 253 -3.85 -3.69 -2.43
CA VAL A 253 -4.26 -4.82 -3.30
C VAL A 253 -4.82 -6.04 -2.56
N GLY A 254 -4.80 -6.03 -1.23
CA GLY A 254 -5.41 -7.09 -0.43
C GLY A 254 -5.28 -6.82 1.07
N ASP A 255 -5.82 -7.73 1.86
CA ASP A 255 -5.80 -7.66 3.32
C ASP A 255 -5.50 -9.05 3.90
N ILE A 256 -4.34 -9.19 4.52
CA ILE A 256 -3.88 -10.48 5.04
C ILE A 256 -4.65 -10.91 6.28
N LEU A 257 -5.44 -10.05 6.92
CA LEU A 257 -6.31 -10.46 8.02
C LEU A 257 -7.53 -11.22 7.51
N GLN A 258 -8.03 -10.87 6.31
CA GLN A 258 -9.21 -11.48 5.70
C GLN A 258 -8.87 -12.68 4.80
N GLN A 259 -7.70 -12.67 4.15
CA GLN A 259 -7.27 -13.75 3.26
C GLN A 259 -5.82 -14.16 3.50
N ASN A 260 -5.40 -15.28 2.91
CA ASN A 260 -3.99 -15.68 3.00
C ASN A 260 -3.09 -14.69 2.23
N ALA A 261 -1.83 -14.57 2.64
CA ALA A 261 -0.93 -13.56 2.10
C ALA A 261 -0.56 -13.76 0.62
N GLU A 262 -0.50 -15.00 0.15
CA GLU A 262 -0.28 -15.33 -1.27
C GLU A 262 -1.44 -14.85 -2.15
N ALA A 263 -2.68 -15.05 -1.68
CA ALA A 263 -3.89 -14.58 -2.35
C ALA A 263 -3.96 -13.06 -2.39
N ALA A 264 -3.53 -12.35 -1.34
CA ALA A 264 -3.40 -10.89 -1.34
C ALA A 264 -2.35 -10.40 -2.37
N TRP A 265 -1.21 -11.08 -2.45
CA TRP A 265 -0.16 -10.75 -3.41
C TRP A 265 -0.56 -11.01 -4.88
N ASN A 266 -1.39 -12.03 -5.10
CA ASN A 266 -1.85 -12.48 -6.42
C ASN A 266 -3.31 -12.13 -6.71
N SER A 267 -3.87 -11.13 -6.01
CA SER A 267 -5.27 -10.72 -6.19
C SER A 267 -5.53 -10.17 -7.59
N VAL A 268 -6.82 -10.12 -7.98
CA VAL A 268 -7.24 -9.52 -9.27
C VAL A 268 -6.78 -8.06 -9.33
N ALA A 269 -6.93 -7.32 -8.23
CA ALA A 269 -6.46 -5.94 -8.10
C ALA A 269 -4.94 -5.83 -8.30
N ALA A 270 -4.15 -6.76 -7.73
CA ALA A 270 -2.70 -6.79 -7.94
C ALA A 270 -2.33 -7.01 -9.41
N SER A 271 -3.04 -7.90 -10.11
CA SER A 271 -2.82 -8.14 -11.53
C SER A 271 -3.19 -6.94 -12.40
N ILE A 272 -4.29 -6.25 -12.13
CA ILE A 272 -4.64 -5.03 -12.88
C ILE A 272 -3.66 -3.89 -12.56
N ALA A 273 -3.21 -3.77 -11.31
CA ALA A 273 -2.18 -2.80 -10.93
C ALA A 273 -0.86 -3.05 -11.68
N ARG A 274 -0.42 -4.31 -11.78
CA ARG A 274 0.77 -4.72 -12.57
C ARG A 274 0.56 -4.49 -14.07
N LEU A 275 -0.63 -4.75 -14.59
CA LEU A 275 -0.97 -4.44 -15.98
C LEU A 275 -0.75 -2.95 -16.28
N SER A 276 -1.15 -2.07 -15.35
CA SER A 276 -0.95 -0.63 -15.52
C SER A 276 0.52 -0.22 -15.64
N MET A 277 1.46 -1.04 -15.11
CA MET A 277 2.90 -0.85 -15.32
C MET A 277 3.34 -1.36 -16.70
N ILE A 278 2.84 -2.53 -17.11
CA ILE A 278 3.19 -3.20 -18.37
C ILE A 278 2.75 -2.37 -19.57
N ASN A 279 1.51 -1.88 -19.55
CA ASN A 279 0.95 -1.05 -20.61
C ASN A 279 1.24 0.45 -20.42
N GLN A 280 2.07 0.79 -19.44
CA GLN A 280 2.63 2.12 -19.20
C GLN A 280 1.55 3.20 -18.94
N THR A 281 0.39 2.82 -18.42
CA THR A 281 -0.70 3.75 -18.07
C THR A 281 -0.51 4.33 -16.68
N TYR A 282 0.10 3.57 -15.77
CA TYR A 282 0.37 3.94 -14.38
C TYR A 282 -0.90 4.43 -13.64
N SER A 283 -2.04 3.80 -13.95
CA SER A 283 -3.39 4.22 -13.57
C SER A 283 -3.61 4.36 -12.05
N PHE A 284 -2.78 3.69 -11.25
CA PHE A 284 -2.89 3.61 -9.80
C PHE A 284 -1.65 4.17 -9.08
N CYS A 285 -0.71 4.78 -9.79
CA CYS A 285 0.40 5.48 -9.15
C CYS A 285 -0.06 6.84 -8.62
N ASP A 286 0.33 7.14 -7.38
CA ASP A 286 0.32 8.52 -6.88
C ASP A 286 1.47 9.29 -7.55
N LYS A 287 1.16 10.13 -8.52
CA LYS A 287 2.15 10.86 -9.32
C LYS A 287 2.86 11.98 -8.53
N ILE A 288 2.32 12.37 -7.37
CA ILE A 288 2.88 13.39 -6.48
C ILE A 288 3.85 12.72 -5.50
N ALA A 289 3.44 11.59 -4.92
CA ALA A 289 4.27 10.83 -3.99
C ALA A 289 5.28 9.90 -4.68
N CYS A 290 5.03 9.49 -5.93
CA CYS A 290 5.88 8.57 -6.67
C CYS A 290 7.14 9.26 -7.19
N GLN A 291 8.25 8.84 -6.63
CA GLN A 291 9.59 9.24 -6.98
C GLN A 291 9.88 9.20 -8.49
N SER A 292 9.58 8.08 -9.16
CA SER A 292 9.90 7.91 -10.58
C SER A 292 9.18 8.95 -11.44
N PHE A 293 7.97 9.35 -11.05
CA PHE A 293 7.19 10.39 -11.73
C PHE A 293 7.75 11.80 -11.52
N VAL A 294 8.18 12.11 -10.29
CA VAL A 294 8.75 13.43 -9.95
C VAL A 294 10.03 13.69 -10.74
N LEU A 295 10.84 12.66 -10.96
CA LEU A 295 12.16 12.80 -11.58
C LEU A 295 12.15 12.82 -13.11
N GLU A 296 11.32 12.00 -13.74
CA GLU A 296 11.45 11.77 -15.18
C GLU A 296 10.68 12.76 -16.07
N LYS A 297 9.95 13.74 -15.49
CA LYS A 297 9.10 14.72 -16.21
C LYS A 297 8.43 14.09 -17.44
N ILE A 298 7.62 13.07 -17.19
CA ILE A 298 7.23 12.09 -18.21
C ILE A 298 6.25 12.69 -19.23
N PRO A 299 6.64 12.80 -20.51
CA PRO A 299 5.70 13.20 -21.56
C PRO A 299 4.68 12.09 -21.83
N ILE A 300 3.48 12.50 -22.24
CA ILE A 300 2.47 11.59 -22.77
C ILE A 300 2.94 11.18 -24.17
N LEU A 301 2.94 9.87 -24.45
CA LEU A 301 3.17 9.34 -25.79
C LEU A 301 1.89 8.65 -26.25
N ALA A 302 1.32 9.10 -27.35
CA ALA A 302 0.36 8.29 -28.10
C ALA A 302 1.17 7.32 -28.96
N GLY A 303 1.41 6.09 -28.48
CA GLY A 303 2.26 5.14 -29.19
C GLY A 303 2.27 3.73 -28.59
N ASN A 304 2.69 2.77 -29.42
CA ASN A 304 2.64 1.33 -29.14
C ASN A 304 3.42 0.94 -27.88
N VAL A 305 2.74 0.23 -26.98
CA VAL A 305 3.38 -0.46 -25.84
C VAL A 305 4.38 -1.47 -26.40
N ASP A 306 5.58 -1.53 -25.82
CA ASP A 306 6.56 -2.58 -26.08
C ASP A 306 5.94 -3.94 -25.75
N GLU A 307 5.62 -4.74 -26.77
CA GLU A 307 4.94 -6.04 -26.61
C GLU A 307 5.73 -7.01 -25.73
N SER A 308 7.06 -6.87 -25.66
CA SER A 308 7.90 -7.70 -24.79
C SER A 308 7.59 -7.50 -23.30
N ALA A 309 7.01 -6.34 -22.93
CA ALA A 309 6.60 -6.05 -21.56
C ALA A 309 5.50 -7.00 -21.05
N TYR A 310 4.66 -7.54 -21.94
CA TYR A 310 3.63 -8.52 -21.58
C TYR A 310 4.20 -9.89 -21.22
N GLY A 311 5.52 -10.10 -21.35
CA GLY A 311 6.23 -11.26 -20.77
C GLY A 311 6.52 -11.10 -19.27
N ARG A 312 6.46 -9.88 -18.72
CA ARG A 312 6.81 -9.62 -17.32
C ARG A 312 5.81 -10.25 -16.35
N ARG A 313 6.30 -11.00 -15.37
CA ARG A 313 5.49 -11.62 -14.33
C ARG A 313 6.00 -11.21 -12.95
N ALA A 314 5.08 -11.18 -11.99
CA ALA A 314 5.46 -11.16 -10.59
C ALA A 314 5.98 -12.54 -10.20
N SER A 315 6.80 -12.57 -9.15
CA SER A 315 7.11 -13.82 -8.47
C SER A 315 5.87 -14.37 -7.75
N GLU A 316 5.84 -15.69 -7.48
CA GLU A 316 4.72 -16.33 -6.77
C GLU A 316 4.45 -15.68 -5.41
N MET A 317 5.52 -15.21 -4.75
CA MET A 317 5.52 -14.51 -3.47
C MET A 317 6.44 -13.29 -3.56
N PRO A 318 6.18 -12.20 -2.80
CA PRO A 318 7.03 -11.02 -2.82
C PRO A 318 8.47 -11.34 -2.39
N LYS A 319 9.43 -10.75 -3.08
CA LYS A 319 10.86 -10.85 -2.76
C LYS A 319 11.28 -9.89 -1.66
N GLU A 320 10.69 -8.71 -1.63
CA GLU A 320 10.96 -7.68 -0.64
C GLU A 320 9.71 -7.41 0.19
N ILE A 321 9.85 -7.42 1.52
CA ILE A 321 8.74 -7.23 2.45
C ILE A 321 9.06 -6.03 3.33
N GLN A 322 8.23 -4.99 3.30
CA GLN A 322 8.22 -3.95 4.33
C GLN A 322 7.09 -4.27 5.31
N MET A 323 7.42 -4.56 6.56
CA MET A 323 6.44 -5.01 7.55
C MET A 323 6.20 -3.95 8.62
N ASN A 324 4.98 -3.40 8.63
CA ASN A 324 4.49 -2.49 9.67
C ASN A 324 3.39 -3.15 10.51
N SER A 325 3.73 -4.17 11.31
CA SER A 325 2.73 -4.92 12.09
C SER A 325 2.05 -4.11 13.22
N SER A 326 2.68 -3.04 13.69
CA SER A 326 2.19 -2.22 14.79
C SER A 326 2.65 -0.77 14.66
N ILE A 327 1.83 0.14 15.20
CA ILE A 327 2.13 1.57 15.36
C ILE A 327 2.62 1.92 16.78
N THR A 328 2.65 0.96 17.71
CA THR A 328 3.10 1.18 19.10
C THR A 328 4.50 1.78 19.12
N CYS A 329 4.67 2.87 19.87
CA CYS A 329 5.96 3.57 19.98
C CYS A 329 6.13 4.28 21.33
N ASN A 330 7.34 4.19 21.89
CA ASN A 330 7.72 4.88 23.12
C ASN A 330 7.96 6.39 22.92
N LEU A 331 8.11 6.82 21.66
CA LEU A 331 8.28 8.21 21.27
C LEU A 331 6.99 8.79 20.68
N TYR A 332 6.89 10.11 20.71
CA TYR A 332 5.79 10.87 20.11
C TYR A 332 6.34 12.09 19.36
N CYS A 333 7.22 11.78 18.41
CA CYS A 333 7.93 12.77 17.60
C CYS A 333 6.97 13.80 16.99
N GLU A 334 7.38 15.06 16.97
CA GLU A 334 6.54 16.20 16.59
C GLU A 334 5.84 16.00 15.24
N THR A 335 6.56 15.47 14.26
CA THR A 335 6.07 15.23 12.90
C THR A 335 5.18 13.99 12.78
N CYS A 336 5.36 13.00 13.65
CA CYS A 336 4.77 11.68 13.52
C CYS A 336 3.43 11.55 14.26
N ARG A 337 3.35 12.05 15.50
CA ARG A 337 2.16 11.89 16.36
C ARG A 337 2.14 12.88 17.52
N LYS A 338 0.94 13.18 18.01
CA LYS A 338 0.74 14.13 19.12
C LYS A 338 1.06 13.51 20.49
N GLU A 339 0.85 12.21 20.65
CA GLU A 339 1.02 11.48 21.91
C GLU A 339 1.62 10.09 21.70
N ARG A 340 2.02 9.43 22.80
CA ARG A 340 2.51 8.04 22.75
C ARG A 340 1.35 7.12 22.38
N ILE A 341 1.64 6.13 21.53
CA ILE A 341 0.65 5.15 21.11
C ILE A 341 1.07 3.80 21.68
N TYR A 342 0.14 3.19 22.40
CA TYR A 342 0.23 1.81 22.87
C TYR A 342 -1.04 1.10 22.44
N ASN A 343 -0.87 -0.12 21.92
CA ASN A 343 -1.99 -0.96 21.56
C ASN A 343 -2.83 -1.34 22.80
N SER A 344 -4.14 -1.44 22.59
CA SER A 344 -5.04 -2.21 23.45
C SER A 344 -4.80 -3.72 23.27
N CYS A 345 -5.36 -4.54 24.17
CA CYS A 345 -5.23 -6.00 24.10
C CYS A 345 -5.67 -6.58 22.74
N VAL A 346 -6.72 -6.04 22.13
CA VAL A 346 -7.19 -6.54 20.82
C VAL A 346 -6.30 -6.06 19.67
N GLN A 347 -5.82 -4.80 19.73
CA GLN A 347 -4.82 -4.32 18.78
C GLN A 347 -3.52 -5.14 18.85
N ASP A 348 -3.10 -5.61 20.04
CA ASP A 348 -1.98 -6.53 20.20
C ASP A 348 -2.23 -7.88 19.54
N GLN A 349 -3.44 -8.44 19.69
CA GLN A 349 -3.83 -9.69 19.01
C GLN A 349 -3.75 -9.53 17.49
N ARG A 350 -4.26 -8.41 16.96
CA ARG A 350 -4.21 -8.08 15.53
C ARG A 350 -2.76 -7.93 15.04
N SER A 351 -1.95 -7.13 15.73
CA SER A 351 -0.53 -6.97 15.40
C SER A 351 0.22 -8.31 15.41
N MET A 352 -0.09 -9.18 16.38
CA MET A 352 0.45 -10.54 16.45
C MET A 352 -0.02 -11.43 15.29
N GLU A 353 -1.28 -11.32 14.87
CA GLU A 353 -1.79 -12.05 13.69
C GLU A 353 -1.08 -11.60 12.40
N ILE A 354 -0.93 -10.29 12.19
CA ILE A 354 -0.18 -9.71 11.06
C ILE A 354 1.26 -10.25 11.06
N ALA A 355 1.93 -10.23 12.21
CA ALA A 355 3.28 -10.75 12.36
C ALA A 355 3.38 -12.25 12.00
N LYS A 356 2.44 -13.09 12.48
CA LYS A 356 2.38 -14.52 12.14
C LYS A 356 2.17 -14.73 10.64
N LYS A 357 1.28 -13.96 10.01
CA LYS A 357 0.99 -14.05 8.58
C LYS A 357 2.10 -13.46 7.69
N ALA A 358 2.96 -12.60 8.23
CA ALA A 358 4.15 -12.11 7.56
C ALA A 358 5.28 -13.16 7.50
N ILE A 359 5.35 -14.11 8.44
CA ILE A 359 6.42 -15.13 8.49
C ILE A 359 6.59 -15.91 7.19
N PRO A 360 5.52 -16.47 6.56
CA PRO A 360 5.65 -17.15 5.27
C PRO A 360 6.13 -16.22 4.15
N LEU A 361 5.75 -14.94 4.16
CA LEU A 361 6.24 -13.97 3.16
C LEU A 361 7.74 -13.76 3.32
N ILE A 362 8.20 -13.51 4.54
CA ILE A 362 9.62 -13.28 4.87
C ILE A 362 10.46 -14.50 4.48
N LYS A 363 9.99 -15.71 4.80
CA LYS A 363 10.68 -16.98 4.48
C LYS A 363 10.87 -17.22 2.98
N ASN A 364 9.99 -16.67 2.13
CA ASN A 364 10.08 -16.81 0.67
C ASN A 364 10.71 -15.58 -0.03
N GLY A 365 10.91 -14.50 0.73
CA GLY A 365 11.55 -13.28 0.29
C GLY A 365 13.08 -13.37 0.35
N ASN A 366 13.76 -12.36 -0.16
CA ASN A 366 15.20 -12.18 0.01
C ASN A 366 15.53 -10.88 0.77
N TYR A 367 14.53 -10.06 1.10
CA TYR A 367 14.74 -8.86 1.88
C TYR A 367 13.52 -8.55 2.75
N VAL A 368 13.75 -8.22 4.02
CA VAL A 368 12.72 -7.75 4.95
C VAL A 368 13.17 -6.47 5.65
N GLY A 369 12.38 -5.41 5.49
CA GLY A 369 12.44 -4.21 6.29
C GLY A 369 11.44 -4.28 7.43
N THR A 370 11.91 -4.01 8.65
CA THR A 370 11.05 -3.91 9.83
C THR A 370 10.66 -2.46 10.09
N SER A 371 9.42 -2.21 10.49
CA SER A 371 8.94 -1.02 11.21
C SER A 371 9.32 0.36 10.66
N GLY A 372 8.38 1.02 9.98
CA GLY A 372 8.38 2.49 9.84
C GLY A 372 7.14 3.21 10.36
N SER A 373 6.22 2.49 11.03
CA SER A 373 5.07 3.11 11.73
C SER A 373 5.12 2.97 13.26
N GLY A 374 6.00 2.12 13.82
CA GLY A 374 6.13 1.84 15.25
C GLY A 374 7.59 1.75 15.71
N GLU A 375 7.83 1.10 16.86
CA GLU A 375 9.18 0.78 17.35
C GLU A 375 9.42 -0.73 17.43
N VAL A 376 10.36 -1.21 16.61
CA VAL A 376 10.70 -2.63 16.45
C VAL A 376 11.10 -3.32 17.77
N PHE A 377 11.75 -2.61 18.69
CA PHE A 377 12.19 -3.16 19.97
C PHE A 377 11.17 -2.98 21.11
N LEU A 378 9.98 -2.43 20.83
CA LEU A 378 8.94 -2.22 21.83
C LEU A 378 7.81 -3.24 21.69
N ASP A 379 7.23 -3.36 20.50
CA ASP A 379 6.00 -4.13 20.30
C ASP A 379 6.26 -5.65 20.29
N ALA A 380 5.32 -6.42 20.83
CA ALA A 380 5.41 -7.87 20.89
C ALA A 380 5.34 -8.54 19.50
N SER A 381 4.65 -7.93 18.54
CA SER A 381 4.53 -8.46 17.17
C SER A 381 5.87 -8.42 16.44
N TYR A 382 6.62 -7.33 16.55
CA TYR A 382 7.96 -7.24 15.99
C TYR A 382 8.92 -8.19 16.71
N GLN A 383 8.87 -8.25 18.03
CA GLN A 383 9.69 -9.18 18.81
C GLN A 383 9.42 -10.65 18.46
N TYR A 384 8.16 -11.01 18.19
CA TYR A 384 7.81 -12.32 17.67
C TYR A 384 8.53 -12.61 16.35
N VAL A 385 8.52 -11.68 15.38
CA VAL A 385 9.24 -11.85 14.10
C VAL A 385 10.74 -11.95 14.31
N LEU A 386 11.34 -11.11 15.16
CA LEU A 386 12.76 -11.21 15.50
C LEU A 386 13.08 -12.58 16.15
N SER A 387 12.18 -13.12 16.97
CA SER A 387 12.35 -14.45 17.58
C SER A 387 12.35 -15.61 16.58
N LYS A 388 11.82 -15.37 15.38
CA LYS A 388 11.77 -16.33 14.28
C LYS A 388 12.95 -16.25 13.33
N MET A 389 13.86 -15.28 13.51
CA MET A 389 15.04 -15.10 12.65
C MET A 389 15.80 -16.41 12.40
N GLU A 390 16.12 -17.15 13.45
CA GLU A 390 16.88 -18.41 13.32
C GLU A 390 16.17 -19.46 12.47
N GLU A 391 14.84 -19.51 12.52
CA GLU A 391 14.00 -20.46 11.80
C GLU A 391 13.83 -20.09 10.32
N ILE A 392 13.76 -18.78 10.02
CA ILE A 392 13.37 -18.28 8.69
C ILE A 392 14.56 -17.81 7.85
N ASN A 393 15.72 -17.59 8.46
CA ASN A 393 16.92 -17.17 7.73
C ASN A 393 17.40 -18.26 6.76
N HIS A 394 17.60 -17.87 5.51
CA HIS A 394 18.25 -18.64 4.46
C HIS A 394 19.36 -17.80 3.79
N GLU A 395 20.04 -18.38 2.80
CA GLU A 395 21.24 -17.80 2.20
C GLU A 395 21.01 -16.39 1.63
N ASP A 396 19.94 -16.19 0.89
CA ASP A 396 19.63 -14.93 0.21
C ASP A 396 18.90 -13.88 1.06
N LEU A 397 18.39 -14.24 2.25
CA LEU A 397 17.59 -13.32 3.06
C LEU A 397 18.46 -12.22 3.66
N LYS A 398 17.98 -10.98 3.59
CA LYS A 398 18.59 -9.81 4.20
C LYS A 398 17.60 -9.05 5.07
N TRP A 399 18.07 -8.55 6.20
CA TRP A 399 17.29 -7.74 7.13
C TRP A 399 17.72 -6.28 7.11
N GLU A 400 16.72 -5.40 7.09
CA GLU A 400 16.83 -4.01 7.52
C GLU A 400 16.06 -3.81 8.83
N ILE A 401 16.80 -3.44 9.87
CA ILE A 401 16.24 -3.08 11.18
C ILE A 401 16.12 -1.57 11.25
N LEU A 402 14.88 -1.05 11.22
CA LEU A 402 14.60 0.38 11.42
C LEU A 402 14.09 0.60 12.84
N THR A 403 14.71 1.53 13.56
CA THR A 403 14.41 1.83 14.97
C THR A 403 14.61 3.32 15.28
N ASN A 404 14.01 3.79 16.37
CA ASN A 404 14.35 5.08 16.98
C ASN A 404 15.60 5.03 17.87
N GLY A 405 16.14 3.83 18.12
CA GLY A 405 17.42 3.59 18.80
C GLY A 405 17.37 3.67 20.32
N ASN A 406 16.28 4.13 20.95
CA ASN A 406 16.21 4.31 22.41
C ASN A 406 16.09 2.97 23.18
N LEU A 407 15.49 1.96 22.54
CA LEU A 407 15.31 0.61 23.11
C LEU A 407 16.28 -0.42 22.53
N MET A 408 17.24 0.01 21.71
CA MET A 408 18.25 -0.83 21.07
C MET A 408 19.42 -1.11 22.04
N THR A 409 19.12 -1.75 23.16
CA THR A 409 20.14 -2.09 24.18
C THR A 409 21.15 -3.10 23.64
N LYS A 410 22.31 -3.20 24.30
CA LYS A 410 23.35 -4.17 23.95
C LYS A 410 22.80 -5.59 23.80
N GLU A 411 21.94 -6.03 24.72
CA GLU A 411 21.35 -7.36 24.71
C GLU A 411 20.50 -7.60 23.46
N LYS A 412 19.72 -6.59 23.03
CA LYS A 412 18.87 -6.68 21.84
C LYS A 412 19.68 -6.65 20.55
N VAL A 413 20.74 -5.84 20.50
CA VAL A 413 21.68 -5.82 19.37
C VAL A 413 22.39 -7.17 19.26
N ASP A 414 22.91 -7.71 20.37
CA ASP A 414 23.57 -9.01 20.40
C ASP A 414 22.62 -10.14 20.00
N TYR A 415 21.36 -10.06 20.41
CA TYR A 415 20.31 -10.99 20.01
C TYR A 415 20.13 -11.00 18.49
N ILE A 416 19.83 -9.85 17.86
CA ILE A 416 19.58 -9.80 16.41
C ILE A 416 20.83 -10.17 15.60
N LEU A 417 22.03 -9.83 16.06
CA LEU A 417 23.26 -10.20 15.37
C LEU A 417 23.55 -11.71 15.49
N LYS A 418 23.23 -12.32 16.64
CA LYS A 418 23.39 -13.76 16.85
C LYS A 418 22.39 -14.57 16.02
N TYR A 419 21.10 -14.30 16.18
CA TYR A 419 20.04 -15.07 15.53
C TYR A 419 19.81 -14.66 14.07
N GLY A 420 20.24 -13.46 13.70
CA GLY A 420 20.33 -13.00 12.32
C GLY A 420 21.35 -13.76 11.47
N ARG A 421 22.28 -14.55 12.04
CA ARG A 421 23.24 -15.40 11.31
C ARG A 421 23.90 -14.71 10.09
N ASN A 422 24.43 -13.50 10.30
CA ASN A 422 25.04 -12.64 9.27
C ASN A 422 24.10 -12.17 8.15
N LYS A 423 22.78 -12.24 8.37
CA LYS A 423 21.74 -11.74 7.45
C LYS A 423 21.27 -10.33 7.76
N ILE A 424 21.76 -9.72 8.84
CA ILE A 424 21.54 -8.29 9.10
C ILE A 424 22.38 -7.50 8.09
N GLU A 425 21.72 -6.87 7.12
CA GLU A 425 22.37 -6.05 6.10
C GLU A 425 22.45 -4.60 6.59
N ILE A 426 21.32 -4.08 7.09
CA ILE A 426 21.18 -2.67 7.47
C ILE A 426 20.63 -2.57 8.89
N ILE A 427 21.28 -1.78 9.73
CA ILE A 427 20.67 -1.21 10.94
C ILE A 427 20.51 0.29 10.69
N ALA A 428 19.27 0.75 10.62
CA ALA A 428 18.90 2.13 10.38
C ALA A 428 18.29 2.76 11.64
N VAL A 429 18.85 3.88 12.10
CA VAL A 429 18.39 4.57 13.31
C VAL A 429 17.93 5.98 12.98
N SER A 430 16.69 6.30 13.33
CA SER A 430 16.08 7.60 13.05
C SER A 430 16.34 8.61 14.18
N VAL A 431 17.36 9.45 14.00
CA VAL A 431 17.89 10.34 15.05
C VAL A 431 17.39 11.78 14.90
N ASP A 432 17.35 12.32 13.68
CA ASP A 432 16.82 13.65 13.32
C ASP A 432 17.47 14.89 14.00
N ALA A 433 18.59 14.72 14.71
CA ALA A 433 19.30 15.81 15.37
C ALA A 433 20.77 15.44 15.66
N ALA A 434 21.66 16.43 15.66
CA ALA A 434 23.03 16.28 16.13
C ALA A 434 23.21 16.74 17.59
N ARG A 435 22.29 17.56 18.10
CA ARG A 435 22.33 18.13 19.45
C ARG A 435 21.19 17.64 20.33
N LYS A 436 21.45 17.55 21.64
CA LYS A 436 20.49 17.09 22.65
C LYS A 436 19.21 17.95 22.65
N GLU A 437 19.36 19.27 22.60
CA GLU A 437 18.24 20.20 22.71
C GLU A 437 17.28 20.07 21.52
N THR A 438 17.83 19.91 20.32
CA THR A 438 17.07 19.70 19.08
C THR A 438 16.43 18.32 19.05
N TYR A 439 17.17 17.29 19.49
CA TYR A 439 16.64 15.94 19.63
C TYR A 439 15.41 15.90 20.54
N LEU A 440 15.48 16.47 21.74
CA LEU A 440 14.38 16.42 22.70
C LEU A 440 13.12 17.17 22.23
N LYS A 441 13.27 18.17 21.35
CA LYS A 441 12.15 18.88 20.71
C LYS A 441 11.50 18.03 19.62
N ILE A 442 12.30 17.45 18.72
CA ILE A 442 11.79 16.74 17.54
C ILE A 442 11.38 15.32 17.86
N ARG A 443 12.20 14.59 18.61
CA ARG A 443 12.06 13.18 19.00
C ARG A 443 11.53 13.07 20.42
N ARG A 444 10.39 13.71 20.68
CA ARG A 444 9.79 13.83 22.02
C ARG A 444 9.60 12.49 22.70
N GLY A 445 9.92 12.45 24.01
CA GLY A 445 9.90 11.25 24.83
C GLY A 445 11.18 10.41 24.77
N GLY A 446 12.16 10.80 23.94
CA GLY A 446 13.44 10.10 23.82
C GLY A 446 14.45 10.50 24.88
N ASN A 447 15.38 9.60 25.15
CA ASN A 447 16.55 9.83 26.00
C ASN A 447 17.81 9.94 25.12
N TRP A 448 18.44 11.12 25.13
CA TRP A 448 19.60 11.41 24.28
C TRP A 448 20.83 10.61 24.70
N GLU A 449 21.12 10.56 26.00
CA GLU A 449 22.29 9.85 26.55
C GLU A 449 22.23 8.37 26.18
N LYS A 450 21.08 7.73 26.42
CA LYS A 450 20.85 6.32 26.07
C LYS A 450 20.93 6.08 24.56
N LEU A 451 20.42 7.00 23.76
CA LEU A 451 20.56 6.91 22.30
C LEU A 451 22.04 6.90 21.90
N ILE A 452 22.83 7.89 22.36
CA ILE A 452 24.25 7.99 22.02
C ILE A 452 25.03 6.76 22.49
N GLU A 453 24.74 6.24 23.69
CA GLU A 453 25.30 4.99 24.19
C GLU A 453 25.01 3.81 23.25
N ASN A 454 23.74 3.59 22.90
CA ASN A 454 23.31 2.51 22.01
C ASN A 454 23.95 2.65 20.61
N LEU A 455 23.98 3.87 20.06
CA LEU A 455 24.58 4.16 18.77
C LEU A 455 26.07 3.82 18.74
N ARG A 456 26.83 4.17 19.79
CA ARG A 456 28.26 3.82 19.91
C ARG A 456 28.47 2.31 19.93
N TYR A 457 27.63 1.57 20.65
CA TYR A 457 27.70 0.11 20.68
C TYR A 457 27.46 -0.50 19.29
N VAL A 458 26.40 -0.08 18.60
CA VAL A 458 26.11 -0.56 17.23
C VAL A 458 27.22 -0.21 16.25
N GLY A 459 27.76 1.01 16.35
CA GLY A 459 28.90 1.44 15.55
C GLY A 459 30.16 0.60 15.79
N GLN A 460 30.40 0.16 17.02
CA GLN A 460 31.46 -0.80 17.34
C GLN A 460 31.18 -2.17 16.68
N GLN A 461 29.99 -2.74 16.83
CA GLN A 461 29.63 -4.02 16.22
C GLN A 461 29.77 -4.01 14.69
N ARG A 462 29.51 -2.87 14.05
CA ARG A 462 29.76 -2.66 12.62
C ARG A 462 31.25 -2.60 12.28
N LYS A 463 32.10 -1.99 13.12
CA LYS A 463 33.58 -2.00 12.93
C LYS A 463 34.15 -3.42 13.03
N GLU A 464 33.54 -4.24 13.85
CA GLU A 464 33.87 -5.67 14.01
C GLU A 464 33.36 -6.54 12.84
N GLY A 465 32.73 -5.94 11.83
CA GLY A 465 32.30 -6.64 10.61
C GLY A 465 31.04 -7.50 10.76
N ARG A 466 30.23 -7.27 11.80
CA ARG A 466 29.05 -8.10 12.08
C ARG A 466 27.84 -7.82 11.18
N PHE A 467 27.83 -6.69 10.48
CA PHE A 467 26.83 -6.31 9.47
C PHE A 467 27.40 -5.20 8.56
N ALA A 468 26.77 -4.98 7.41
CA ALA A 468 27.34 -4.15 6.33
C ALA A 468 27.09 -2.64 6.52
N THR A 469 25.85 -2.25 6.80
CA THR A 469 25.45 -0.83 6.80
C THR A 469 24.86 -0.41 8.14
N PHE A 470 25.49 0.59 8.77
CA PHE A 470 24.92 1.35 9.86
C PHE A 470 24.51 2.73 9.35
N ARG A 471 23.20 2.95 9.24
CA ARG A 471 22.60 4.15 8.67
C ARG A 471 21.97 5.02 9.74
N LEU A 472 22.29 6.32 9.77
CA LEU A 472 21.53 7.28 10.56
C LEU A 472 20.58 8.07 9.65
N ASN A 473 19.30 8.07 9.98
CA ASN A 473 18.28 8.81 9.24
C ASN A 473 18.03 10.18 9.88
N PHE A 474 17.75 11.15 9.02
CA PHE A 474 17.47 12.52 9.40
C PHE A 474 16.37 13.11 8.50
N VAL A 475 15.20 13.33 9.06
CA VAL A 475 14.13 14.07 8.38
C VAL A 475 14.44 15.57 8.47
N VAL A 476 14.75 16.19 7.33
CA VAL A 476 15.11 17.60 7.27
C VAL A 476 13.87 18.48 7.38
N GLN A 477 13.92 19.40 8.34
CA GLN A 477 12.89 20.39 8.62
C GLN A 477 13.51 21.66 9.20
N SER A 478 12.74 22.76 9.24
CA SER A 478 13.23 24.07 9.68
C SER A 478 13.86 24.04 11.08
N GLY A 479 13.39 23.17 11.98
CA GLY A 479 13.89 23.00 13.34
C GLY A 479 15.27 22.34 13.46
N ASN A 480 15.75 21.60 12.45
CA ASN A 480 17.01 20.85 12.52
C ASN A 480 17.96 21.05 11.33
N VAL A 481 17.54 21.67 10.24
CA VAL A 481 18.35 21.87 9.01
C VAL A 481 19.74 22.47 9.28
N LYS A 482 19.88 23.28 10.33
CA LYS A 482 21.15 23.90 10.73
C LYS A 482 22.20 22.88 11.21
N GLU A 483 21.75 21.71 11.64
CA GLU A 483 22.58 20.65 12.22
C GLU A 483 23.02 19.59 11.20
N MET A 484 22.64 19.69 9.92
CA MET A 484 22.94 18.65 8.93
C MET A 484 24.44 18.32 8.84
N GLY A 485 25.31 19.34 8.83
CA GLY A 485 26.77 19.12 8.82
C GLY A 485 27.29 18.45 10.10
N GLU A 486 26.81 18.91 11.26
CA GLU A 486 27.17 18.32 12.56
C GLU A 486 26.66 16.88 12.70
N PHE A 487 25.52 16.59 12.09
CA PHE A 487 24.94 15.25 12.08
C PHE A 487 25.80 14.25 11.32
N VAL A 488 26.38 14.66 10.20
CA VAL A 488 27.34 13.83 9.45
C VAL A 488 28.58 13.55 10.29
N GLN A 489 29.12 14.56 10.97
CA GLN A 489 30.27 14.38 11.86
C GLN A 489 29.93 13.46 13.05
N LEU A 490 28.75 13.61 13.64
CA LEU A 490 28.25 12.71 14.68
C LEU A 490 28.19 11.27 14.17
N ALA A 491 27.62 11.06 12.98
CA ALA A 491 27.52 9.76 12.33
C ALA A 491 28.90 9.12 12.16
N GLU A 492 29.87 9.84 11.59
CA GLU A 492 31.25 9.36 11.41
C GLU A 492 31.91 9.01 12.74
N SER A 493 31.76 9.85 13.76
CA SER A 493 32.38 9.65 15.10
C SER A 493 31.87 8.38 15.80
N ILE A 494 30.60 8.05 15.58
CA ILE A 494 29.95 6.85 16.14
C ILE A 494 30.26 5.63 15.27
N GLY A 495 30.65 5.83 14.00
CA GLY A 495 30.89 4.76 13.04
C GLY A 495 29.65 4.37 12.24
N ALA A 496 28.71 5.27 12.01
CA ALA A 496 27.79 5.07 10.89
C ALA A 496 28.57 5.24 9.57
N ASN A 497 28.27 4.41 8.58
CA ASN A 497 28.84 4.49 7.23
C ASN A 497 27.81 4.94 6.18
N LYS A 498 26.61 5.33 6.63
CA LYS A 498 25.58 5.93 5.80
C LYS A 498 24.79 6.97 6.61
N VAL A 499 24.51 8.10 6.02
CA VAL A 499 23.60 9.14 6.54
C VAL A 499 22.54 9.36 5.48
N TRP A 500 21.27 9.29 5.87
CA TRP A 500 20.16 9.43 4.94
C TRP A 500 19.29 10.62 5.31
N PHE A 501 19.35 11.66 4.48
CA PHE A 501 18.52 12.84 4.61
C PHE A 501 17.26 12.70 3.78
N THR A 502 16.09 12.87 4.40
CA THR A 502 14.78 12.79 3.74
C THR A 502 13.97 14.06 3.99
N LYS A 503 12.99 14.34 3.11
CA LYS A 503 12.08 15.47 3.31
C LYS A 503 11.01 15.15 4.36
N VAL A 504 10.61 16.17 5.11
CA VAL A 504 9.44 16.09 5.99
C VAL A 504 8.15 15.88 5.17
N ARG A 505 7.19 15.14 5.74
CA ARG A 505 5.85 14.94 5.18
C ARG A 505 4.80 15.37 6.20
N ASN A 506 3.66 15.85 5.72
CA ASN A 506 2.53 16.13 6.60
C ASN A 506 1.68 14.87 6.76
N TRP A 507 1.74 14.27 7.94
CA TRP A 507 0.97 13.07 8.31
C TRP A 507 -0.41 13.40 8.90
N GLY A 508 -0.84 14.67 8.82
CA GLY A 508 -2.04 15.18 9.51
C GLY A 508 -1.77 15.68 10.93
N THR A 509 -0.51 15.71 11.34
CA THR A 509 -0.07 16.28 12.63
C THR A 509 -0.04 17.81 12.61
N TYR A 510 0.17 18.39 11.42
CA TYR A 510 0.23 19.83 11.20
C TYR A 510 -0.93 20.30 10.33
N SER A 511 -1.42 21.51 10.58
CA SER A 511 -2.18 22.25 9.57
C SER A 511 -1.32 22.55 8.34
N THR A 512 -1.97 22.86 7.21
CA THR A 512 -1.28 23.22 5.97
C THR A 512 -0.29 24.38 6.15
N ASP A 513 -0.67 25.40 6.91
CA ASP A 513 0.17 26.58 7.13
C ASP A 513 1.33 26.31 8.10
N GLU A 514 1.11 25.49 9.12
CA GLU A 514 2.20 24.99 9.97
C GLU A 514 3.20 24.19 9.15
N PHE A 515 2.72 23.25 8.32
CA PHE A 515 3.58 22.43 7.49
C PHE A 515 4.42 23.28 6.52
N LYS A 516 3.85 24.31 5.89
CA LYS A 516 4.58 25.24 5.03
C LYS A 516 5.73 25.96 5.76
N ARG A 517 5.63 26.18 7.07
CA ARG A 517 6.72 26.78 7.89
C ARG A 517 7.77 25.75 8.32
N ILE A 518 7.39 24.48 8.40
CA ILE A 518 8.26 23.37 8.81
C ILE A 518 9.08 22.85 7.63
N ASP A 519 8.45 22.75 6.46
CA ASP A 519 9.11 22.29 5.24
C ASP A 519 10.19 23.28 4.81
N VAL A 520 11.36 22.76 4.47
CA VAL A 520 12.50 23.55 3.96
C VAL A 520 12.42 23.75 2.44
N LEU A 521 11.51 23.04 1.78
CA LEU A 521 11.24 23.15 0.36
C LEU A 521 10.03 24.06 0.09
N ASP A 522 10.03 24.72 -1.07
CA ASP A 522 8.88 25.45 -1.61
C ASP A 522 7.89 24.51 -2.31
N GLU A 523 6.77 25.07 -2.79
CA GLU A 523 5.72 24.33 -3.50
C GLU A 523 6.19 23.67 -4.81
N ASN A 524 7.32 24.12 -5.36
CA ASN A 524 7.96 23.58 -6.55
C ASN A 524 9.06 22.56 -6.20
N GLY A 525 9.29 22.28 -4.92
CA GLY A 525 10.32 21.37 -4.44
C GLY A 525 11.73 21.98 -4.37
N ASN A 526 11.88 23.30 -4.54
CA ASN A 526 13.18 23.96 -4.41
C ASN A 526 13.49 24.30 -2.95
N ILE A 527 14.77 24.30 -2.58
CA ILE A 527 15.23 24.75 -1.26
C ILE A 527 14.92 26.24 -1.09
N LYS A 528 14.18 26.58 -0.02
CA LYS A 528 13.89 27.99 0.34
C LYS A 528 15.19 28.76 0.61
N SER A 529 15.18 30.05 0.25
CA SER A 529 16.36 30.94 0.35
C SER A 529 17.07 30.84 1.70
N ASP A 530 16.29 30.84 2.78
CA ASP A 530 16.78 30.91 4.16
C ASP A 530 17.55 29.66 4.59
N TYR A 531 17.41 28.56 3.84
CA TYR A 531 18.04 27.28 4.16
C TYR A 531 19.20 26.92 3.22
N ARG A 532 19.38 27.61 2.09
CA ARG A 532 20.39 27.25 1.07
C ARG A 532 21.80 27.08 1.63
N ILE A 533 22.20 27.97 2.54
CA ILE A 533 23.52 27.95 3.17
C ILE A 533 23.83 26.61 3.88
N TYR A 534 22.80 25.93 4.42
CA TYR A 534 22.98 24.65 5.11
C TYR A 534 23.22 23.49 4.14
N PHE A 535 22.66 23.57 2.93
CA PHE A 535 22.85 22.59 1.86
C PHE A 535 24.20 22.75 1.15
N GLU A 536 24.81 23.93 1.25
CA GLU A 536 26.14 24.23 0.70
C GLU A 536 27.29 23.79 1.62
N ASN A 537 26.98 23.26 2.81
CA ASN A 537 27.99 22.80 3.76
C ASN A 537 28.88 21.70 3.13
N PRO A 538 30.22 21.91 3.05
CA PRO A 538 31.13 20.96 2.40
C PRO A 538 31.10 19.55 2.99
N VAL A 539 30.76 19.40 4.27
CA VAL A 539 30.67 18.10 4.95
C VAL A 539 29.59 17.21 4.32
N LEU A 540 28.56 17.79 3.70
CA LEU A 540 27.51 17.03 3.00
C LEU A 540 28.00 16.33 1.73
N LYS A 541 29.23 16.62 1.28
CA LYS A 541 29.89 15.90 0.17
C LYS A 541 30.58 14.61 0.63
N SER A 542 30.54 14.28 1.93
CA SER A 542 31.09 13.02 2.46
C SER A 542 30.44 11.83 1.75
N PRO A 543 31.21 10.77 1.40
CA PRO A 543 30.69 9.62 0.65
C PRO A 543 29.63 8.81 1.41
N ILE A 544 29.51 9.00 2.73
CA ILE A 544 28.47 8.35 3.52
C ILE A 544 27.11 9.03 3.36
N VAL A 545 27.07 10.25 2.81
CA VAL A 545 25.86 11.07 2.76
C VAL A 545 25.00 10.71 1.56
N ASP A 546 23.70 10.54 1.83
CA ASP A 546 22.66 10.35 0.85
C ASP A 546 21.63 11.47 0.94
N MET A 547 21.71 12.38 -0.02
CA MET A 547 20.81 13.52 -0.18
C MET A 547 19.72 13.26 -1.22
N GLU A 548 19.74 12.10 -1.86
CA GLU A 548 18.90 11.85 -3.01
C GLU A 548 17.42 11.91 -2.60
N ALA A 549 17.07 11.26 -1.49
CA ALA A 549 15.72 11.27 -0.97
C ALA A 549 15.18 12.67 -0.63
N LEU A 550 16.02 13.56 -0.13
CA LEU A 550 15.67 14.94 0.17
C LEU A 550 15.51 15.79 -1.09
N LEU A 551 16.49 15.75 -1.98
CA LEU A 551 16.60 16.68 -3.12
C LEU A 551 15.73 16.28 -4.31
N THR A 552 15.48 14.99 -4.47
CA THR A 552 14.71 14.46 -5.61
C THR A 552 13.37 13.86 -5.18
N GLY A 553 13.15 13.73 -3.88
CA GLY A 553 12.09 12.87 -3.34
C GLY A 553 12.40 11.38 -3.45
N ARG A 554 13.65 10.95 -3.76
CA ARG A 554 14.02 9.53 -3.84
C ARG A 554 13.97 8.75 -2.52
N ASN A 555 12.79 8.45 -2.02
CA ASN A 555 12.65 7.46 -0.95
C ASN A 555 12.76 6.03 -1.49
N VAL A 556 13.93 5.40 -1.35
CA VAL A 556 14.10 3.96 -1.64
C VAL A 556 13.37 3.10 -0.59
N TYR A 557 13.08 3.67 0.59
CA TYR A 557 12.42 3.01 1.74
C TYR A 557 11.50 3.94 2.53
N ALA A 558 10.57 4.65 1.87
CA ALA A 558 9.54 5.38 2.62
C ALA A 558 8.49 4.43 3.17
N ASP A 559 8.48 4.31 4.50
CA ASP A 559 7.28 4.08 5.27
C ASP A 559 6.49 5.37 5.47
#